data_AF-A0A2P2DCA7-F1
#
_entry.id   AF-A0A2P2DCA7-F1
#
_cell.length_a   1.000
_cell.length_b   1.000
_cell.length_c   1.000
_cell.angle_alpha   90.00
_cell.angle_beta   90.00
_cell.angle_gamma   90.00
#
_symmetry.space_group_name_H-M   'P 1'
#
loop_
_entity.id
_entity.type
_entity.pdbx_description
1 polymer ?
#
loop_
_entity_poly.entity_id
_entity_poly.type
_entity_poly.pdbx_seq_one_letter_code
_entity_poly.pdbx_strand_id
1 'polypeptide(L)'
;MKVSEKEELPTVLPLDKRYTRTYFQEDSFVSNIRRALPRLILADLMENDVLPKLNEEEKEFLLFYYIKRTDASGSYYQLKTIPSRIRKESADRILNEANIDDSGREFLSQFYHFDTEIEQYVLNDQVTEADEIKILQLVKRRDYYVGNVEKSMISAIFERFPEIPKRDTFFANLYVPPTHKYYSPPNLKHISGMQIVEAARQLGIACNHMFGKVPFEDVTFLLLYLNSEFLQYAKMNMPIKLRVKAKEVKYSKSGYWNYSKLAITAYQENQEITKIEMAASILPLKVYKRLKSTQEEVYEIDPRFRILDRFKNNISIRENGRNIVSTIENISNSGFMVRCSGIHPGTLSTEQQLEFFMHFDIVGFVHGTCILLWVKEDDNNEDMFFAGFRFEEISDLDKANVKEAINRYGRLIEDREIQ
;
A
#
# COMPACT_ATOMS: atom_id res chain seq x y z
N MET A 1 -27.27 24.77 27.52
CA MET A 1 -26.91 24.23 26.19
C MET A 1 -26.20 22.91 26.43
N LYS A 2 -26.83 21.78 26.09
CA LYS A 2 -26.22 20.46 26.24
C LYS A 2 -25.06 20.37 25.25
N VAL A 3 -23.86 20.14 25.75
CA VAL A 3 -22.70 19.75 24.94
C VAL A 3 -23.12 18.45 24.26
N SER A 4 -23.37 18.48 22.95
CA SER A 4 -23.54 17.22 22.21
C SER A 4 -22.23 16.45 22.36
N GLU A 5 -22.33 15.18 22.75
CA GLU A 5 -21.24 14.24 22.65
C GLU A 5 -20.81 14.23 21.18
N LYS A 6 -19.79 15.03 20.83
CA LYS A 6 -19.14 14.92 19.52
C LYS A 6 -18.56 13.52 19.50
N GLU A 7 -19.00 12.70 18.54
CA GLU A 7 -18.30 11.46 18.22
C GLU A 7 -16.80 11.78 18.11
N GLU A 8 -16.00 11.17 18.98
CA GLU A 8 -14.56 11.37 18.94
C GLU A 8 -14.03 10.83 17.61
N LEU A 9 -13.36 11.68 16.85
CA LEU A 9 -12.71 11.25 15.63
C LEU A 9 -11.70 10.15 15.95
N PRO A 10 -11.57 9.13 15.08
CA PRO A 10 -10.58 8.08 15.30
C PRO A 10 -9.17 8.69 15.33
N THR A 11 -8.27 8.10 16.12
CA THR A 11 -6.87 8.57 16.23
C THR A 11 -6.07 8.32 14.96
N VAL A 12 -6.48 7.35 14.15
CA VAL A 12 -5.85 6.97 12.88
C VAL A 12 -6.92 6.45 11.92
N LEU A 13 -6.75 6.73 10.62
CA LEU A 13 -7.55 6.15 9.54
C LEU A 13 -6.67 5.19 8.73
N PRO A 14 -6.62 3.88 9.08
CA PRO A 14 -5.87 2.91 8.31
C PRO A 14 -6.38 2.84 6.87
N LEU A 15 -5.46 2.75 5.91
CA LEU A 15 -5.83 2.61 4.51
C LEU A 15 -6.31 1.18 4.25
N ASP A 16 -7.47 1.05 3.62
CA ASP A 16 -8.04 -0.24 3.19
C ASP A 16 -7.04 -1.00 2.30
N LYS A 17 -6.82 -2.27 2.62
CA LYS A 17 -5.89 -3.18 1.92
C LYS A 17 -6.05 -3.23 0.40
N ARG A 18 -7.24 -2.92 -0.14
CA ARG A 18 -7.48 -2.85 -1.59
C ARG A 18 -6.63 -1.78 -2.26
N TYR A 19 -6.36 -0.66 -1.58
CA TYR A 19 -5.54 0.43 -2.11
C TYR A 19 -4.04 0.15 -2.02
N THR A 20 -3.61 -0.77 -1.15
CA THR A 20 -2.20 -1.15 -0.98
C THR A 20 -1.86 -2.49 -1.66
N ARG A 21 -2.88 -3.17 -2.21
CA ARG A 21 -2.80 -4.51 -2.82
C ARG A 21 -2.20 -5.55 -1.86
N THR A 22 -2.54 -5.46 -0.58
CA THR A 22 -2.18 -6.46 0.42
C THR A 22 -3.32 -7.45 0.66
N TYR A 23 -2.98 -8.65 1.15
CA TYR A 23 -3.98 -9.69 1.38
C TYR A 23 -4.73 -9.47 2.71
N PHE A 24 -4.01 -9.15 3.78
CA PHE A 24 -4.59 -8.84 5.08
C PHE A 24 -4.56 -7.33 5.37
N GLN A 25 -5.50 -6.87 6.19
CA GLN A 25 -5.57 -5.46 6.59
C GLN A 25 -4.38 -5.06 7.47
N GLU A 26 -3.87 -6.00 8.27
CA GLU A 26 -2.69 -5.76 9.11
C GLU A 26 -1.42 -5.49 8.29
N ASP A 27 -1.36 -5.98 7.04
CA ASP A 27 -0.24 -5.75 6.12
C ASP A 27 -0.28 -4.35 5.46
N SER A 28 -1.33 -3.54 5.72
CA SER A 28 -1.45 -2.18 5.20
C SER A 28 -0.77 -1.19 6.15
N PHE A 29 0.37 -0.64 5.74
CA PHE A 29 1.23 0.22 6.57
C PHE A 29 0.97 1.71 6.38
N VAL A 30 -0.08 2.06 5.66
CA VAL A 30 -0.39 3.44 5.30
C VAL A 30 -1.66 3.86 6.01
N SER A 31 -1.67 5.06 6.58
CA SER A 31 -2.86 5.66 7.16
C SER A 31 -2.96 7.15 6.85
N ASN A 32 -4.13 7.74 7.06
CA ASN A 32 -4.38 9.17 6.88
C ASN A 32 -3.91 9.69 5.50
N ILE A 33 -4.17 8.89 4.46
CA ILE A 33 -3.76 9.26 3.11
C ILE A 33 -4.62 10.43 2.62
N ARG A 34 -3.97 11.41 2.01
CA ARG A 34 -4.63 12.62 1.50
C ARG A 34 -3.82 13.33 0.43
N ARG A 35 -4.48 14.23 -0.28
CA ARG A 35 -3.80 15.26 -1.08
C ARG A 35 -3.46 16.47 -0.19
N ALA A 36 -2.51 17.29 -0.66
CA ALA A 36 -2.28 18.62 -0.12
C ALA A 36 -3.58 19.43 -0.17
N LEU A 37 -3.96 20.04 0.96
CA LEU A 37 -5.16 20.85 1.04
C LEU A 37 -4.92 22.24 0.45
N PRO A 38 -5.88 22.81 -0.31
CA PRO A 38 -5.80 24.19 -0.75
C PRO A 38 -5.94 25.11 0.46
N ARG A 39 -4.96 26.00 0.65
CA ARG A 39 -5.00 26.95 1.78
C ARG A 39 -6.13 27.97 1.65
N LEU A 40 -6.44 28.35 0.42
CA LEU A 40 -7.46 29.33 0.06
C LEU A 40 -8.39 28.73 -1.00
N ILE A 41 -9.69 28.91 -0.81
CA ILE A 41 -10.75 28.56 -1.75
C ILE A 41 -11.61 29.81 -1.96
N LEU A 42 -11.87 30.20 -3.20
CA LEU A 42 -12.73 31.36 -3.48
C LEU A 42 -14.13 31.15 -2.87
N ALA A 43 -14.73 32.23 -2.34
CA ALA A 43 -16.05 32.13 -1.70
C ALA A 43 -17.10 31.60 -2.68
N ASP A 44 -17.10 32.08 -3.92
CA ASP A 44 -18.05 31.62 -4.94
C ASP A 44 -17.96 30.12 -5.18
N LEU A 45 -16.75 29.58 -5.28
CA LEU A 45 -16.51 28.14 -5.45
C LEU A 45 -16.98 27.36 -4.22
N MET A 46 -16.65 27.82 -3.01
CA MET A 46 -17.06 27.15 -1.77
C MET A 46 -18.58 27.18 -1.58
N GLU A 47 -19.21 28.33 -1.80
CA GLU A 47 -20.63 28.58 -1.49
C GLU A 47 -21.57 28.04 -2.56
N ASN A 48 -21.18 28.02 -3.82
CA ASN A 48 -22.05 27.59 -4.92
C ASN A 48 -21.77 26.16 -5.40
N ASP A 49 -20.51 25.70 -5.37
CA ASP A 49 -20.15 24.39 -5.93
C ASP A 49 -19.91 23.31 -4.88
N VAL A 50 -19.39 23.68 -3.70
CA VAL A 50 -18.99 22.75 -2.63
C VAL A 50 -20.09 22.58 -1.59
N LEU A 51 -20.36 23.62 -0.79
CA LEU A 51 -21.28 23.56 0.36
C LEU A 51 -22.68 23.02 -0.03
N PRO A 52 -23.32 23.42 -1.14
CA PRO A 52 -24.66 22.94 -1.47
C PRO A 52 -24.76 21.44 -1.71
N LYS A 53 -23.64 20.76 -2.02
CA LYS A 53 -23.59 19.31 -2.29
C LYS A 53 -23.19 18.48 -1.07
N LEU A 54 -22.90 19.12 0.06
CA LEU A 54 -22.54 18.48 1.32
C LEU A 54 -23.77 18.28 2.21
N ASN A 55 -23.74 17.26 3.07
CA ASN A 55 -24.70 17.15 4.17
C ASN A 55 -24.33 18.15 5.31
N GLU A 56 -25.23 18.35 6.28
CA GLU A 56 -25.00 19.34 7.35
C GLU A 56 -23.77 19.03 8.21
N GLU A 57 -23.51 17.76 8.53
CA GLU A 57 -22.33 17.35 9.31
C GLU A 57 -21.02 17.67 8.59
N GLU A 58 -20.95 17.38 7.29
CA GLU A 58 -19.80 17.69 6.44
C GLU A 58 -19.61 19.20 6.29
N LYS A 59 -20.70 19.99 6.18
CA LYS A 59 -20.63 21.45 6.15
C LYS A 59 -20.07 22.00 7.45
N GLU A 60 -20.63 21.61 8.60
CA GLU A 60 -20.18 22.06 9.91
C GLU A 60 -18.71 21.69 10.14
N PHE A 61 -18.33 20.45 9.81
CA PHE A 61 -16.96 19.98 9.88
C PHE A 61 -16.02 20.81 9.00
N LEU A 62 -16.39 21.06 7.75
CA LEU A 62 -15.56 21.82 6.82
C LEU A 62 -15.41 23.28 7.25
N LEU A 63 -16.52 23.93 7.64
CA LEU A 63 -16.56 25.33 8.08
C LEU A 63 -15.86 25.56 9.43
N PHE A 64 -15.72 24.52 10.26
CA PHE A 64 -14.90 24.58 11.46
C PHE A 64 -13.41 24.79 11.13
N TYR A 65 -12.93 24.21 10.02
CA TYR A 65 -11.53 24.33 9.58
C TYR A 65 -11.30 25.40 8.50
N TYR A 66 -12.30 25.74 7.70
CA TYR A 66 -12.23 26.80 6.70
C TYR A 66 -13.06 28.00 7.10
N ILE A 67 -12.39 29.11 7.41
CA ILE A 67 -13.03 30.33 7.88
C ILE A 67 -13.19 31.30 6.72
N LYS A 68 -14.41 31.83 6.51
CA LYS A 68 -14.67 32.89 5.54
C LYS A 68 -13.94 34.17 5.93
N ARG A 69 -13.25 34.78 4.98
CA ARG A 69 -12.50 36.03 5.07
C ARG A 69 -12.83 36.91 3.87
N THR A 70 -12.62 38.20 4.05
CA THR A 70 -12.79 39.21 2.99
C THR A 70 -11.64 40.19 3.08
N ASP A 71 -11.01 40.47 1.94
CA ASP A 71 -10.02 41.53 1.80
C ASP A 71 -10.15 42.23 0.43
N ALA A 72 -9.15 43.05 0.08
CA ALA A 72 -9.16 43.82 -1.16
C ALA A 72 -9.23 42.96 -2.43
N SER A 73 -8.83 41.68 -2.36
CA SER A 73 -8.88 40.73 -3.47
C SER A 73 -10.21 39.99 -3.61
N GLY A 74 -11.10 40.10 -2.61
CA GLY A 74 -12.43 39.49 -2.61
C GLY A 74 -12.72 38.67 -1.35
N SER A 75 -13.74 37.81 -1.43
CA SER A 75 -14.12 36.88 -0.36
C SER A 75 -13.61 35.47 -0.63
N TYR A 76 -13.10 34.81 0.40
CA TYR A 76 -12.55 33.46 0.31
C TYR A 76 -12.67 32.71 1.64
N TYR A 77 -12.52 31.39 1.56
CA TYR A 77 -12.40 30.49 2.70
C TYR A 77 -10.94 30.11 2.88
N GLN A 78 -10.44 30.26 4.11
CA GLN A 78 -9.05 29.98 4.44
C GLN A 78 -8.93 28.88 5.48
N LEU A 79 -8.04 27.93 5.22
CA LEU A 79 -7.71 26.86 6.16
C LEU A 79 -7.09 27.43 7.45
N LYS A 80 -7.65 27.05 8.59
CA LYS A 80 -7.27 27.51 9.95
C LYS A 80 -6.02 26.79 10.47
N THR A 81 -4.92 26.80 9.70
CA THR A 81 -3.68 26.14 10.10
C THR A 81 -2.58 27.07 10.60
N ILE A 82 -2.59 28.35 10.22
CA ILE A 82 -1.78 29.42 10.83
C ILE A 82 -2.54 30.75 10.71
N PRO A 83 -2.29 31.74 11.57
CA PRO A 83 -2.93 33.05 11.49
C PRO A 83 -2.61 33.74 10.17
N SER A 84 -3.62 34.25 9.47
CA SER A 84 -3.41 35.08 8.27
C SER A 84 -3.13 36.54 8.58
N ARG A 85 -3.64 37.03 9.72
CA ARG A 85 -3.35 38.36 10.24
C ARG A 85 -3.04 38.29 11.73
N ILE A 86 -2.03 39.04 12.15
CA ILE A 86 -1.60 39.13 13.54
C ILE A 86 -1.42 40.61 13.87
N ARG A 87 -2.16 41.14 14.85
CA ARG A 87 -1.93 42.51 15.34
C ARG A 87 -0.52 42.66 15.87
N LYS A 88 0.09 43.84 15.70
CA LYS A 88 1.47 44.12 16.16
C LYS A 88 1.73 43.67 17.60
N GLU A 89 0.87 44.09 18.53
CA GLU A 89 0.97 43.72 19.96
C GLU A 89 0.89 42.21 20.19
N SER A 90 0.05 41.52 19.42
CA SER A 90 -0.09 40.06 19.51
C SER A 90 1.11 39.35 18.92
N ALA A 91 1.70 39.88 17.84
CA ALA A 91 2.94 39.36 17.26
C ALA A 91 4.10 39.52 18.25
N ASP A 92 4.27 40.71 18.83
CA ASP A 92 5.32 40.98 19.83
C ASP A 92 5.18 40.05 21.03
N ARG A 93 3.94 39.84 21.52
CA ARG A 93 3.67 38.88 22.59
C ARG A 93 4.03 37.45 22.19
N ILE A 94 3.62 36.99 21.00
CA ILE A 94 3.95 35.64 20.50
C ILE A 94 5.47 35.45 20.41
N LEU A 95 6.19 36.41 19.83
CA LEU A 95 7.64 36.35 19.68
C LEU A 95 8.35 36.27 21.05
N ASN A 96 7.88 37.04 22.04
CA ASN A 96 8.42 37.07 23.39
C ASN A 96 8.10 35.78 24.17
N GLU A 97 6.83 35.35 24.18
CA GLU A 97 6.40 34.13 24.89
C GLU A 97 7.06 32.87 24.32
N ALA A 98 7.24 32.81 23.01
CA ALA A 98 7.87 31.67 22.37
C ALA A 98 9.40 31.66 22.53
N ASN A 99 10.01 32.77 22.95
CA ASN A 99 11.46 33.00 23.04
C ASN A 99 12.18 32.67 21.72
N ILE A 100 11.69 33.26 20.63
CA ILE A 100 12.19 33.01 19.27
C ILE A 100 13.49 33.80 19.05
N ASP A 101 14.53 33.09 18.61
CA ASP A 101 15.84 33.62 18.24
C ASP A 101 15.80 34.46 16.95
N ASP A 102 16.90 35.15 16.64
CA ASP A 102 16.96 36.05 15.47
C ASP A 102 16.72 35.30 14.15
N SER A 103 17.23 34.07 14.04
CA SER A 103 17.00 33.20 12.88
C SER A 103 15.51 32.84 12.71
N GLY A 104 14.80 32.53 13.80
CA GLY A 104 13.37 32.28 13.76
C GLY A 104 12.56 33.52 13.39
N ARG A 105 12.97 34.71 13.84
CA ARG A 105 12.35 35.99 13.47
C ARG A 105 12.54 36.29 11.99
N GLU A 106 13.75 36.11 11.48
CA GLU A 106 14.07 36.28 10.06
C GLU A 106 13.23 35.33 9.20
N PHE A 107 13.11 34.05 9.61
CA PHE A 107 12.27 33.08 8.92
C PHE A 107 10.79 33.52 8.88
N LEU A 108 10.21 33.99 9.99
CA LEU A 108 8.82 34.46 10.02
C LEU A 108 8.59 35.69 9.12
N SER A 109 9.58 36.59 9.04
CA SER A 109 9.50 37.81 8.20
C SER A 109 9.42 37.53 6.70
N GLN A 110 9.87 36.34 6.25
CA GLN A 110 9.74 35.92 4.85
C GLN A 110 8.28 35.69 4.45
N PHE A 111 7.42 35.38 5.43
CA PHE A 111 6.01 35.06 5.19
C PHE A 111 5.06 36.13 5.70
N TYR A 112 5.43 36.91 6.72
CA TYR A 112 4.58 37.95 7.28
C TYR A 112 5.12 39.34 6.96
N HIS A 113 4.32 40.16 6.28
CA HIS A 113 4.63 41.57 6.02
C HIS A 113 3.77 42.46 6.92
N PHE A 114 4.35 43.54 7.45
CA PHE A 114 3.58 44.50 8.25
C PHE A 114 2.84 45.47 7.34
N ASP A 115 1.51 45.47 7.43
CA ASP A 115 0.65 46.44 6.79
C ASP A 115 0.41 47.61 7.75
N THR A 116 0.90 48.79 7.36
CA THR A 116 0.82 50.02 8.16
C THR A 116 -0.58 50.62 8.21
N GLU A 117 -1.46 50.33 7.24
CA GLU A 117 -2.82 50.89 7.21
C GLU A 117 -3.73 50.18 8.22
N ILE A 118 -3.57 48.87 8.38
CA ILE A 118 -4.38 48.05 9.30
C ILE A 118 -3.62 47.62 10.57
N GLU A 119 -2.38 48.09 10.73
CA GLU A 119 -1.45 47.81 11.84
C GLU A 119 -1.31 46.31 12.17
N GLN A 120 -1.24 45.47 11.15
CA GLN A 120 -1.22 44.02 11.27
C GLN A 120 -0.13 43.40 10.40
N TYR A 121 0.49 42.34 10.90
CA TYR A 121 1.27 41.42 10.10
C TYR A 121 0.33 40.55 9.28
N VAL A 122 0.48 40.59 7.95
CA VAL A 122 -0.33 39.84 6.99
C VAL A 122 0.53 38.75 6.36
N LEU A 123 -0.02 37.54 6.33
CA LEU A 123 0.65 36.38 5.76
C LEU A 123 0.64 36.41 4.22
N ASN A 124 1.76 36.06 3.61
CA ASN A 124 1.93 35.82 2.18
C ASN A 124 1.30 34.47 1.79
N ASP A 125 0.68 34.39 0.62
CA ASP A 125 0.03 33.17 0.13
C ASP A 125 1.00 32.04 -0.24
N GLN A 126 2.31 32.32 -0.35
CA GLN A 126 3.35 31.36 -0.72
C GLN A 126 3.87 30.50 0.47
N VAL A 127 2.97 29.98 1.30
CA VAL A 127 3.34 29.10 2.44
C VAL A 127 3.15 27.64 2.05
N THR A 128 4.21 26.84 2.12
CA THR A 128 4.10 25.37 1.98
C THR A 128 3.70 24.73 3.30
N GLU A 129 3.24 23.47 3.27
CA GLU A 129 2.91 22.74 4.52
C GLU A 129 4.16 22.50 5.40
N ALA A 130 5.35 22.44 4.83
CA ALA A 130 6.59 22.38 5.60
C ALA A 130 6.86 23.71 6.34
N ASP A 131 6.62 24.84 5.66
CA ASP A 131 6.73 26.17 6.26
C ASP A 131 5.70 26.35 7.37
N GLU A 132 4.45 25.94 7.14
CA GLU A 132 3.36 25.97 8.12
C GLU A 132 3.74 25.26 9.43
N ILE A 133 4.31 24.05 9.31
CA ILE A 133 4.75 23.28 10.47
C ILE A 133 5.86 24.02 11.22
N LYS A 134 6.85 24.58 10.51
CA LYS A 134 7.95 25.33 11.12
C LYS A 134 7.45 26.61 11.79
N ILE A 135 6.51 27.33 11.16
CA ILE A 135 5.83 28.49 11.74
C ILE A 135 5.14 28.08 13.04
N LEU A 136 4.31 27.03 13.03
CA LEU A 136 3.59 26.52 14.22
C LEU A 136 4.52 26.09 15.36
N GLN A 137 5.66 25.47 15.04
CA GLN A 137 6.69 25.12 16.02
C GLN A 137 7.31 26.36 16.66
N LEU A 138 7.62 27.37 15.85
CA LEU A 138 8.18 28.63 16.33
C LEU A 138 7.18 29.36 17.22
N VAL A 139 5.93 29.53 16.78
CA VAL A 139 4.92 30.30 17.53
C VAL A 139 4.28 29.52 18.70
N LYS A 140 4.51 28.21 18.80
CA LYS A 140 4.00 27.32 19.86
C LYS A 140 2.46 27.36 20.04
N ARG A 141 1.70 27.66 18.99
CA ARG A 141 0.24 27.80 19.01
C ARG A 141 -0.49 26.51 18.63
N ARG A 142 -1.00 25.79 19.63
CA ARG A 142 -1.73 24.51 19.43
C ARG A 142 -3.14 24.70 18.89
N ASP A 143 -3.75 25.87 19.06
CA ASP A 143 -5.11 26.21 18.63
C ASP A 143 -5.32 26.27 17.11
N TYR A 144 -4.22 26.32 16.36
CA TYR A 144 -4.19 26.26 14.89
C TYR A 144 -3.78 24.88 14.36
N TYR A 145 -3.51 23.91 15.24
CA TYR A 145 -3.14 22.58 14.81
C TYR A 145 -4.35 21.83 14.26
N VAL A 146 -4.28 21.45 12.98
CA VAL A 146 -5.23 20.53 12.35
C VAL A 146 -4.54 19.17 12.21
N GLY A 147 -5.10 18.15 12.84
CA GLY A 147 -4.52 16.81 12.86
C GLY A 147 -4.57 16.09 11.51
N ASN A 148 -3.87 14.96 11.41
CA ASN A 148 -3.76 14.23 10.14
C ASN A 148 -5.08 13.60 9.73
N VAL A 149 -5.89 13.16 10.69
CA VAL A 149 -7.21 12.55 10.46
C VAL A 149 -8.15 13.58 9.87
N GLU A 150 -8.22 14.76 10.51
CA GLU A 150 -9.01 15.90 10.06
C GLU A 150 -8.59 16.32 8.65
N LYS A 151 -7.28 16.50 8.40
CA LYS A 151 -6.78 16.85 7.07
C LYS A 151 -7.14 15.78 6.03
N SER A 152 -7.19 14.51 6.42
CA SER A 152 -7.56 13.41 5.51
C SER A 152 -9.04 13.40 5.18
N MET A 153 -9.89 13.64 6.18
CA MET A 153 -11.33 13.78 5.98
C MET A 153 -11.66 14.99 5.09
N ILE A 154 -11.05 16.15 5.35
CA ILE A 154 -11.19 17.35 4.49
C ILE A 154 -10.74 17.02 3.05
N SER A 155 -9.61 16.33 2.88
CA SER A 155 -9.14 15.95 1.55
C SER A 155 -10.11 15.02 0.85
N ALA A 156 -10.69 14.04 1.54
CA ALA A 156 -11.68 13.13 0.98
C ALA A 156 -12.94 13.89 0.52
N ILE A 157 -13.39 14.88 1.29
CA ILE A 157 -14.48 15.79 0.89
C ILE A 157 -14.11 16.48 -0.43
N PHE A 158 -12.95 17.13 -0.49
CA PHE A 158 -12.50 17.89 -1.66
C PHE A 158 -12.19 17.06 -2.90
N GLU A 159 -11.85 15.78 -2.77
CA GLU A 159 -11.65 14.93 -3.93
C GLU A 159 -12.92 14.75 -4.77
N ARG A 160 -14.11 14.91 -4.17
CA ARG A 160 -15.41 14.87 -4.87
C ARG A 160 -15.64 16.05 -5.81
N PHE A 161 -14.88 17.14 -5.65
CA PHE A 161 -15.08 18.39 -6.38
C PHE A 161 -13.89 18.66 -7.32
N PRO A 162 -14.03 18.43 -8.63
CA PRO A 162 -12.94 18.67 -9.60
C PRO A 162 -12.57 20.14 -9.75
N GLU A 163 -13.46 21.06 -9.41
CA GLU A 163 -13.30 22.51 -9.53
C GLU A 163 -12.30 23.07 -8.51
N ILE A 164 -12.08 22.36 -7.39
CA ILE A 164 -11.09 22.75 -6.39
C ILE A 164 -9.68 22.53 -6.96
N PRO A 165 -8.80 23.56 -6.95
CA PRO A 165 -7.41 23.40 -7.38
C PRO A 165 -6.68 22.36 -6.53
N LYS A 166 -6.15 21.33 -7.20
CA LYS A 166 -5.48 20.19 -6.58
C LYS A 166 -4.01 20.15 -7.01
N ARG A 167 -3.11 20.01 -6.05
CA ARG A 167 -1.68 19.77 -6.32
C ARG A 167 -1.40 18.27 -6.29
N ASP A 168 -0.51 17.77 -7.15
CA ASP A 168 -0.03 16.38 -7.08
C ASP A 168 1.04 16.20 -5.99
N THR A 169 0.67 16.61 -4.79
CA THR A 169 1.41 16.38 -3.56
C THR A 169 0.48 15.66 -2.60
N PHE A 170 0.94 14.52 -2.08
CA PHE A 170 0.16 13.63 -1.24
C PHE A 170 0.86 13.44 0.10
N PHE A 171 0.08 13.13 1.12
CA PHE A 171 0.57 12.86 2.46
C PHE A 171 -0.07 11.60 2.98
N ALA A 172 0.68 10.90 3.84
CA ALA A 172 0.17 9.80 4.63
C ALA A 172 1.02 9.65 5.90
N ASN A 173 0.61 8.76 6.78
CA ASN A 173 1.40 8.29 7.90
C ASN A 173 1.83 6.84 7.64
N LEU A 174 3.04 6.50 8.09
CA LEU A 174 3.39 5.10 8.29
C LEU A 174 2.70 4.63 9.57
N TYR A 175 1.97 3.53 9.47
CA TYR A 175 1.24 2.91 10.57
C TYR A 175 1.41 1.40 10.49
N VAL A 176 2.25 0.83 11.35
CA VAL A 176 2.34 -0.63 11.51
C VAL A 176 1.51 -1.01 12.72
N PRO A 177 0.52 -1.91 12.58
CA PRO A 177 -0.26 -2.37 13.73
C PRO A 177 0.66 -2.93 14.83
N PRO A 178 0.46 -2.59 16.12
CA PRO A 178 1.24 -3.15 17.21
C PRO A 178 1.14 -4.69 17.30
N THR A 179 0.05 -5.26 16.78
CA THR A 179 -0.20 -6.71 16.73
C THR A 179 0.50 -7.42 15.57
N HIS A 180 1.18 -6.70 14.67
CA HIS A 180 1.78 -7.29 13.48
C HIS A 180 2.94 -8.24 13.85
N LYS A 181 2.76 -9.54 13.62
CA LYS A 181 3.72 -10.58 14.06
C LYS A 181 5.16 -10.35 13.55
N TYR A 182 5.31 -9.99 12.28
CA TYR A 182 6.62 -9.81 11.65
C TYR A 182 7.23 -8.41 11.88
N TYR A 183 6.44 -7.34 11.69
CA TYR A 183 6.93 -5.96 11.72
C TYR A 183 6.81 -5.26 13.07
N SER A 184 6.18 -5.89 14.07
CA SER A 184 6.10 -5.43 15.46
C SER A 184 6.53 -6.52 16.46
N PRO A 185 7.76 -7.07 16.33
CA PRO A 185 8.22 -8.08 17.27
C PRO A 185 8.44 -7.48 18.68
N PRO A 186 8.36 -8.27 19.77
CA PRO A 186 8.41 -7.78 21.15
C PRO A 186 9.64 -6.95 21.54
N ASN A 187 10.74 -7.10 20.80
CA ASN A 187 12.02 -6.42 21.05
C ASN A 187 12.43 -5.47 19.92
N LEU A 188 11.47 -5.00 19.13
CA LEU A 188 11.75 -4.00 18.11
C LEU A 188 12.39 -2.76 18.81
N LYS A 189 13.43 -2.17 18.22
CA LYS A 189 14.12 -0.98 18.78
C LYS A 189 13.95 0.28 17.91
N HIS A 190 13.55 0.09 16.65
CA HIS A 190 13.25 1.13 15.67
C HIS A 190 12.33 0.61 14.59
N ILE A 191 11.80 1.56 13.81
CA ILE A 191 11.21 1.26 12.53
C ILE A 191 12.33 0.96 11.54
N SER A 192 12.34 -0.24 10.96
CA SER A 192 13.33 -0.64 9.96
C SER A 192 13.16 0.16 8.67
N GLY A 193 14.27 0.38 7.95
CA GLY A 193 14.22 1.00 6.62
C GLY A 193 13.32 0.24 5.65
N MET A 194 13.22 -1.08 5.79
CA MET A 194 12.33 -1.93 4.98
C MET A 194 10.84 -1.64 5.24
N GLN A 195 10.44 -1.34 6.47
CA GLN A 195 9.06 -0.89 6.76
C GLN A 195 8.74 0.43 6.07
N ILE A 196 9.70 1.36 6.04
CA ILE A 196 9.53 2.65 5.38
C ILE A 196 9.43 2.46 3.86
N VAL A 197 10.28 1.62 3.27
CA VAL A 197 10.23 1.28 1.85
C VAL A 197 8.92 0.60 1.48
N GLU A 198 8.44 -0.34 2.28
CA GLU A 198 7.17 -1.01 2.02
C GLU A 198 5.98 -0.05 2.16
N ALA A 199 5.94 0.78 3.21
CA ALA A 199 4.92 1.82 3.35
C ALA A 199 4.94 2.82 2.18
N ALA A 200 6.13 3.17 1.67
CA ALA A 200 6.29 4.03 0.51
C ALA A 200 5.79 3.37 -0.79
N ARG A 201 6.08 2.07 -0.99
CA ARG A 201 5.55 1.29 -2.12
C ARG A 201 4.03 1.24 -2.08
N GLN A 202 3.46 0.92 -0.93
CA GLN A 202 2.01 0.86 -0.70
C GLN A 202 1.35 2.22 -0.94
N LEU A 203 1.95 3.30 -0.42
CA LEU A 203 1.50 4.67 -0.65
C LEU A 203 1.53 5.04 -2.13
N GLY A 204 2.58 4.63 -2.86
CA GLY A 204 2.66 4.83 -4.30
C GLY A 204 1.51 4.16 -5.05
N ILE A 205 1.18 2.91 -4.73
CA ILE A 205 0.03 2.19 -5.32
C ILE A 205 -1.28 2.88 -4.95
N ALA A 206 -1.45 3.27 -3.68
CA ALA A 206 -2.63 3.96 -3.21
C ALA A 206 -2.86 5.28 -3.95
N CYS A 207 -1.80 6.07 -4.19
CA CYS A 207 -1.90 7.30 -4.96
C CYS A 207 -2.39 7.03 -6.39
N ASN A 208 -1.92 5.97 -7.03
CA ASN A 208 -2.37 5.60 -8.38
C ASN A 208 -3.87 5.21 -8.40
N HIS A 209 -4.35 4.46 -7.41
CA HIS A 209 -5.76 4.10 -7.32
C HIS A 209 -6.65 5.31 -6.97
N MET A 210 -6.36 6.00 -5.86
CA MET A 210 -7.21 7.07 -5.33
C MET A 210 -7.21 8.32 -6.20
N PHE A 211 -6.03 8.73 -6.67
CA PHE A 211 -5.85 10.02 -7.34
C PHE A 211 -5.59 9.87 -8.84
N GLY A 212 -4.90 8.79 -9.22
CA GLY A 212 -4.70 8.41 -10.62
C GLY A 212 -5.87 7.68 -11.26
N LYS A 213 -6.94 7.37 -10.49
CA LYS A 213 -8.14 6.66 -10.95
C LYS A 213 -7.84 5.29 -11.59
N VAL A 214 -6.73 4.67 -11.22
CA VAL A 214 -6.36 3.34 -11.71
C VAL A 214 -7.37 2.31 -11.18
N PRO A 215 -7.97 1.45 -12.03
CA PRO A 215 -8.92 0.44 -11.57
C PRO A 215 -8.24 -0.59 -10.67
N PHE A 216 -9.00 -1.20 -9.76
CA PHE A 216 -8.47 -2.23 -8.87
C PHE A 216 -8.16 -3.54 -9.59
N GLU A 217 -8.97 -3.87 -10.61
CA GLU A 217 -8.93 -5.12 -11.35
C GLU A 217 -8.33 -4.93 -12.75
N ASP A 218 -7.97 -6.05 -13.39
CA ASP A 218 -7.45 -6.12 -14.76
C ASP A 218 -6.20 -5.28 -15.07
N VAL A 219 -5.52 -4.77 -14.06
CA VAL A 219 -4.25 -4.03 -14.19
C VAL A 219 -3.19 -4.56 -13.24
N THR A 220 -1.93 -4.47 -13.67
CA THR A 220 -0.76 -4.78 -12.86
C THR A 220 0.17 -3.57 -12.77
N PHE A 221 0.86 -3.45 -11.64
CA PHE A 221 1.89 -2.46 -11.41
C PHE A 221 3.24 -3.11 -11.66
N LEU A 222 3.96 -2.62 -12.66
CA LEU A 222 5.35 -2.97 -12.90
C LEU A 222 6.25 -1.89 -12.31
N LEU A 223 6.88 -2.18 -11.18
CA LEU A 223 7.91 -1.32 -10.60
C LEU A 223 9.12 -1.31 -11.53
N LEU A 224 9.46 -0.14 -12.06
CA LEU A 224 10.60 0.01 -12.97
C LEU A 224 11.90 0.23 -12.20
N TYR A 225 11.83 1.03 -11.14
CA TYR A 225 12.91 1.21 -10.18
C TYR A 225 12.37 1.74 -8.85
N LEU A 226 13.14 1.51 -7.80
CA LEU A 226 12.97 2.11 -6.48
C LEU A 226 14.36 2.39 -5.91
N ASN A 227 14.65 3.65 -5.67
CA ASN A 227 15.88 4.10 -5.03
C ASN A 227 15.53 4.64 -3.65
N SER A 228 16.26 4.23 -2.62
CA SER A 228 16.06 4.70 -1.25
C SER A 228 17.38 5.18 -0.62
N GLU A 229 17.28 6.27 0.13
CA GLU A 229 18.38 6.87 0.89
C GLU A 229 17.89 7.09 2.33
N PHE A 230 18.59 6.51 3.31
CA PHE A 230 18.29 6.63 4.73
C PHE A 230 19.24 7.64 5.38
N LEU A 231 18.71 8.78 5.77
CA LEU A 231 19.48 9.91 6.29
C LEU A 231 19.63 9.85 7.81
N GLN A 232 18.64 9.29 8.50
CA GLN A 232 18.60 9.21 9.95
C GLN A 232 17.93 7.92 10.44
N TYR A 233 18.14 7.62 11.72
CA TYR A 233 17.48 6.53 12.42
C TYR A 233 16.00 6.85 12.71
N ALA A 234 15.09 5.93 12.41
CA ALA A 234 13.66 6.09 12.65
C ALA A 234 13.23 5.56 14.02
N LYS A 235 12.91 6.45 14.96
CA LYS A 235 12.47 6.09 16.31
C LYS A 235 11.11 5.41 16.27
N MET A 236 10.91 4.39 17.10
CA MET A 236 9.64 3.64 17.13
C MET A 236 8.48 4.43 17.73
N ASN A 237 8.76 5.18 18.80
CA ASN A 237 7.76 5.88 19.60
C ASN A 237 7.34 7.24 19.01
N MET A 238 7.78 7.56 17.80
CA MET A 238 7.49 8.83 17.13
C MET A 238 6.83 8.57 15.78
N PRO A 239 5.77 9.32 15.42
CA PRO A 239 5.06 9.11 14.17
C PRO A 239 5.95 9.47 12.97
N ILE A 240 5.83 8.68 11.89
CA ILE A 240 6.48 8.97 10.61
C ILE A 240 5.42 9.48 9.64
N LYS A 241 5.70 10.65 9.06
CA LYS A 241 4.90 11.26 7.99
C LYS A 241 5.57 11.01 6.65
N LEU A 242 4.80 10.60 5.66
CA LEU A 242 5.26 10.42 4.29
C LEU A 242 4.69 11.55 3.44
N ARG A 243 5.53 12.24 2.68
CA ARG A 243 5.13 13.23 1.67
C ARG A 243 5.52 12.70 0.30
N VAL A 244 4.57 12.64 -0.61
CA VAL A 244 4.78 12.27 -2.01
C VAL A 244 4.65 13.50 -2.89
N LYS A 245 5.55 13.67 -3.85
CA LYS A 245 5.40 14.61 -4.97
C LYS A 245 5.40 13.79 -6.26
N ALA A 246 4.34 13.88 -7.05
CA ALA A 246 4.35 13.33 -8.40
C ALA A 246 5.30 14.17 -9.25
N LYS A 247 6.33 13.52 -9.80
CA LYS A 247 7.33 14.15 -10.67
C LYS A 247 6.92 14.06 -12.13
N GLU A 248 6.34 12.93 -12.50
CA GLU A 248 5.84 12.67 -13.85
C GLU A 248 4.66 11.70 -13.74
N VAL A 249 3.61 11.98 -14.52
CA VAL A 249 2.46 11.09 -14.68
C VAL A 249 2.10 11.04 -16.16
N LYS A 250 1.71 9.86 -16.65
CA LYS A 250 1.14 9.71 -17.99
C LYS A 250 -0.23 9.09 -17.88
N TYR A 251 -1.08 9.44 -18.83
CA TYR A 251 -2.47 9.02 -18.84
C TYR A 251 -2.71 7.96 -19.91
N SER A 252 -3.55 6.99 -19.57
CA SER A 252 -4.13 6.08 -20.53
C SER A 252 -5.16 6.82 -21.41
N LYS A 253 -5.59 6.18 -22.50
CA LYS A 253 -6.71 6.67 -23.32
C LYS A 253 -8.01 6.82 -22.52
N SER A 254 -8.16 6.09 -21.41
CA SER A 254 -9.32 6.13 -20.52
C SER A 254 -9.18 7.16 -19.40
N GLY A 255 -8.11 7.97 -19.38
CA GLY A 255 -7.93 9.09 -18.46
C GLY A 255 -7.41 8.72 -17.06
N TYR A 256 -7.03 7.46 -16.81
CA TYR A 256 -6.34 7.05 -15.58
C TYR A 256 -4.82 7.05 -15.77
N TRP A 257 -4.04 7.07 -14.68
CA TRP A 257 -2.58 7.03 -14.75
C TRP A 257 -2.06 5.67 -15.25
N ASN A 258 -1.34 5.65 -16.38
CA ASN A 258 -0.66 4.45 -16.87
C ASN A 258 0.86 4.43 -16.58
N TYR A 259 1.38 5.55 -16.07
CA TYR A 259 2.74 5.68 -15.58
C TYR A 259 2.76 6.70 -14.45
N SER A 260 3.53 6.45 -13.40
CA SER A 260 3.81 7.42 -12.36
C SER A 260 5.26 7.34 -11.89
N LYS A 261 5.88 8.51 -11.73
CA LYS A 261 7.17 8.71 -11.08
C LYS A 261 6.96 9.57 -9.84
N LEU A 262 7.23 9.00 -8.68
CA LEU A 262 6.92 9.58 -7.38
C LEU A 262 8.21 9.79 -6.58
N ALA A 263 8.35 10.98 -6.00
CA ALA A 263 9.38 11.28 -5.02
C ALA A 263 8.73 11.33 -3.63
N ILE A 264 9.15 10.44 -2.74
CA ILE A 264 8.61 10.26 -1.40
C ILE A 264 9.67 10.69 -0.39
N THR A 265 9.30 11.53 0.57
CA THR A 265 10.16 11.93 1.68
C THR A 265 9.48 11.52 2.98
N ALA A 266 10.18 10.77 3.82
CA ALA A 266 9.75 10.43 5.15
C ALA A 266 10.28 11.47 6.15
N TYR A 267 9.41 11.87 7.07
CA TYR A 267 9.69 12.84 8.12
C TYR A 267 9.37 12.24 9.48
N GLN A 268 10.22 12.53 10.46
CA GLN A 268 9.95 12.30 11.88
C GLN A 268 10.45 13.51 12.65
N GLU A 269 9.65 13.99 13.62
CA GLU A 269 9.95 15.23 14.36
C GLU A 269 10.24 16.43 13.43
N ASN A 270 9.61 16.43 12.25
CA ASN A 270 9.78 17.41 11.17
C ASN A 270 11.20 17.47 10.55
N GLN A 271 12.01 16.44 10.77
CA GLN A 271 13.28 16.24 10.08
C GLN A 271 13.14 15.19 8.98
N GLU A 272 13.85 15.38 7.87
CA GLU A 272 13.94 14.39 6.79
C GLU A 272 14.76 13.19 7.26
N ILE A 273 14.15 12.00 7.28
CA ILE A 273 14.83 10.76 7.70
C ILE A 273 15.08 9.80 6.54
N THR A 274 14.27 9.88 5.47
CA THR A 274 14.41 9.00 4.30
C THR A 274 13.92 9.68 3.04
N LYS A 275 14.62 9.46 1.93
CA LYS A 275 14.20 9.86 0.59
C LYS A 275 14.04 8.61 -0.26
N ILE A 276 12.93 8.50 -0.97
CA ILE A 276 12.63 7.38 -1.86
C ILE A 276 12.16 7.95 -3.19
N GLU A 277 12.69 7.45 -4.29
CA GLU A 277 12.18 7.72 -5.62
C GLU A 277 11.77 6.41 -6.27
N MET A 278 10.55 6.35 -6.79
CA MET A 278 10.03 5.16 -7.47
C MET A 278 9.34 5.54 -8.77
N ALA A 279 9.45 4.68 -9.77
CA ALA A 279 8.63 4.78 -10.97
C ALA A 279 7.95 3.44 -11.25
N ALA A 280 6.68 3.51 -11.66
CA ALA A 280 5.90 2.34 -12.03
C ALA A 280 5.18 2.57 -13.36
N SER A 281 5.14 1.51 -14.17
CA SER A 281 4.22 1.41 -15.30
C SER A 281 2.99 0.62 -14.88
N ILE A 282 1.82 1.08 -15.27
CA ILE A 282 0.55 0.41 -15.00
C ILE A 282 0.05 -0.17 -16.32
N LEU A 283 -0.05 -1.50 -16.38
CA LEU A 283 -0.36 -2.23 -17.61
C LEU A 283 -1.64 -3.04 -17.44
N PRO A 284 -2.48 -3.14 -18.49
CA PRO A 284 -3.54 -4.13 -18.52
C PRO A 284 -2.96 -5.54 -18.36
N LEU A 285 -3.62 -6.38 -17.55
CA LEU A 285 -3.13 -7.71 -17.21
C LEU A 285 -2.93 -8.59 -18.45
N LYS A 286 -3.78 -8.44 -19.48
CA LYS A 286 -3.64 -9.13 -20.77
C LYS A 286 -2.33 -8.77 -21.48
N VAL A 287 -1.91 -7.51 -21.44
CA VAL A 287 -0.65 -7.05 -22.05
C VAL A 287 0.53 -7.61 -21.27
N TYR A 288 0.48 -7.56 -19.94
CA TYR A 288 1.52 -8.12 -19.09
C TYR A 288 1.70 -9.64 -19.31
N LYS A 289 0.61 -10.40 -19.37
CA LYS A 289 0.66 -11.85 -19.66
C LYS A 289 1.32 -12.14 -21.01
N ARG A 290 1.03 -11.34 -22.04
CA ARG A 290 1.67 -11.46 -23.36
C ARG A 290 3.15 -11.09 -23.35
N LEU A 291 3.57 -10.12 -22.54
CA LEU A 291 4.99 -9.78 -22.38
C LEU A 291 5.77 -10.90 -21.68
N LYS A 292 5.14 -11.59 -20.73
CA LYS A 292 5.74 -12.76 -20.06
C LYS A 292 5.78 -14.01 -20.93
N SER A 293 4.76 -14.26 -21.77
CA SER A 293 4.71 -15.47 -22.59
C SER A 293 5.85 -15.59 -23.60
N THR A 294 6.55 -14.49 -23.91
CA THR A 294 7.73 -14.51 -24.79
C THR A 294 9.04 -14.79 -24.04
N GLN A 295 9.00 -14.93 -22.72
CA GLN A 295 10.14 -15.29 -21.88
C GLN A 295 9.96 -16.73 -21.43
N GLU A 296 10.38 -17.70 -22.26
CA GLU A 296 10.45 -19.09 -21.82
C GLU A 296 11.59 -19.23 -20.81
N GLU A 297 11.26 -19.62 -19.59
CA GLU A 297 12.25 -19.99 -18.58
C GLU A 297 12.81 -21.37 -18.95
N VAL A 298 14.03 -21.39 -19.50
CA VAL A 298 14.72 -22.64 -19.83
C VAL A 298 15.42 -23.15 -18.57
N TYR A 299 14.91 -24.26 -18.03
CA TYR A 299 15.52 -24.96 -16.92
C TYR A 299 16.27 -26.20 -17.42
N GLU A 300 17.46 -26.47 -16.87
CA GLU A 300 18.24 -27.68 -17.20
C GLU A 300 17.55 -28.98 -16.73
N ILE A 301 16.77 -28.89 -15.64
CA ILE A 301 15.98 -29.98 -15.05
C ILE A 301 14.56 -29.45 -14.85
N ASP A 302 13.56 -30.29 -15.10
CA ASP A 302 12.15 -29.91 -14.92
C ASP A 302 11.91 -29.42 -13.47
N PRO A 303 11.54 -28.15 -13.27
CA PRO A 303 11.41 -27.57 -11.95
C PRO A 303 10.29 -28.27 -11.17
N ARG A 304 10.54 -28.46 -9.87
CA ARG A 304 9.54 -28.97 -8.93
C ARG A 304 8.95 -27.84 -8.12
N PHE A 305 7.65 -27.90 -7.91
CA PHE A 305 6.89 -26.88 -7.23
C PHE A 305 6.14 -27.47 -6.05
N ARG A 306 6.28 -26.85 -4.88
CA ARG A 306 5.40 -27.12 -3.73
C ARG A 306 4.07 -26.43 -3.98
N ILE A 307 2.97 -27.18 -3.86
CA ILE A 307 1.64 -26.60 -3.95
C ILE A 307 1.35 -25.86 -2.64
N LEU A 308 0.81 -24.64 -2.73
CA LEU A 308 0.41 -23.85 -1.58
C LEU A 308 -0.66 -24.58 -0.74
N ASP A 309 -0.41 -24.74 0.57
CA ASP A 309 -1.27 -25.43 1.55
C ASP A 309 -2.73 -24.91 1.63
N ARG A 310 -3.02 -23.77 1.01
CA ARG A 310 -4.36 -23.14 1.01
C ARG A 310 -5.32 -23.76 0.00
N PHE A 311 -4.89 -24.76 -0.78
CA PHE A 311 -5.72 -25.44 -1.77
C PHE A 311 -5.80 -26.93 -1.47
N LYS A 312 -6.95 -27.55 -1.77
CA LYS A 312 -7.07 -29.00 -1.71
C LYS A 312 -6.22 -29.60 -2.83
N ASN A 313 -5.07 -30.16 -2.46
CA ASN A 313 -4.08 -30.76 -3.35
C ASN A 313 -4.11 -32.29 -3.23
N ASN A 314 -5.30 -32.87 -3.09
CA ASN A 314 -5.46 -34.31 -3.00
C ASN A 314 -5.32 -34.94 -4.40
N ILE A 315 -4.68 -36.09 -4.42
CA ILE A 315 -4.54 -36.95 -5.59
C ILE A 315 -5.02 -38.35 -5.24
N SER A 316 -5.77 -38.96 -6.16
CA SER A 316 -6.14 -40.36 -6.10
C SER A 316 -5.27 -41.14 -7.09
N ILE A 317 -4.55 -42.14 -6.61
CA ILE A 317 -3.77 -43.09 -7.42
C ILE A 317 -4.47 -44.45 -7.34
N ARG A 318 -4.66 -45.12 -8.47
CA ARG A 318 -5.51 -46.32 -8.58
C ARG A 318 -4.85 -47.44 -9.39
N GLU A 319 -5.11 -48.67 -8.96
CA GLU A 319 -4.77 -49.92 -9.67
C GLU A 319 -5.91 -50.92 -9.44
N ASN A 320 -6.56 -51.41 -10.51
CA ASN A 320 -7.52 -52.52 -10.46
C ASN A 320 -8.56 -52.46 -9.32
N GLY A 321 -9.12 -51.27 -9.06
CA GLY A 321 -10.15 -51.03 -8.02
C GLY A 321 -9.60 -50.70 -6.63
N ARG A 322 -8.29 -50.81 -6.40
CA ARG A 322 -7.61 -50.27 -5.21
C ARG A 322 -7.28 -48.80 -5.43
N ASN A 323 -7.43 -47.99 -4.38
CA ASN A 323 -7.10 -46.56 -4.45
C ASN A 323 -6.30 -46.10 -3.23
N ILE A 324 -5.33 -45.24 -3.49
CA ILE A 324 -4.65 -44.45 -2.45
C ILE A 324 -5.04 -42.99 -2.69
N VAL A 325 -5.59 -42.34 -1.67
CA VAL A 325 -5.80 -40.89 -1.65
C VAL A 325 -4.67 -40.27 -0.85
N SER A 326 -4.00 -39.28 -1.42
CA SER A 326 -2.79 -38.70 -0.85
C SER A 326 -2.69 -37.22 -1.12
N THR A 327 -1.77 -36.56 -0.43
CA THR A 327 -1.51 -35.14 -0.57
C THR A 327 -0.33 -34.93 -1.51
N ILE A 328 -0.44 -34.03 -2.49
CA ILE A 328 0.67 -33.67 -3.38
C ILE A 328 1.67 -32.82 -2.59
N GLU A 329 2.89 -33.33 -2.40
CA GLU A 329 4.00 -32.60 -1.79
C GLU A 329 4.69 -31.66 -2.78
N ASN A 330 4.96 -32.18 -3.98
CA ASN A 330 5.46 -31.37 -5.08
C ASN A 330 5.01 -31.91 -6.44
N ILE A 331 5.01 -31.05 -7.44
CA ILE A 331 4.62 -31.36 -8.81
C ILE A 331 5.57 -30.69 -9.80
N SER A 332 5.70 -31.26 -10.98
CA SER A 332 6.46 -30.78 -12.12
C SER A 332 5.67 -31.05 -13.41
N ASN A 333 6.19 -30.65 -14.57
CA ASN A 333 5.51 -30.97 -15.83
C ASN A 333 5.62 -32.45 -16.20
N SER A 334 6.54 -33.19 -15.57
CA SER A 334 6.85 -34.59 -15.85
C SER A 334 6.38 -35.58 -14.78
N GLY A 335 5.89 -35.10 -13.63
CA GLY A 335 5.42 -35.96 -12.55
C GLY A 335 5.15 -35.24 -11.25
N PHE A 336 4.93 -36.01 -10.18
CA PHE A 336 4.56 -35.50 -8.86
C PHE A 336 5.13 -36.37 -7.73
N MET A 337 5.22 -35.78 -6.54
CA MET A 337 5.56 -36.44 -5.28
C MET A 337 4.38 -36.30 -4.34
N VAL A 338 4.04 -37.39 -3.64
CA VAL A 338 2.93 -37.41 -2.70
C VAL A 338 3.39 -37.81 -1.30
N ARG A 339 2.58 -37.45 -0.32
CA ARG A 339 2.64 -37.96 1.06
C ARG A 339 1.41 -38.83 1.32
N CYS A 340 1.66 -40.07 1.68
CA CYS A 340 0.66 -41.09 1.98
C CYS A 340 0.70 -41.43 3.48
N SER A 341 -0.46 -41.72 4.08
CA SER A 341 -0.55 -42.22 5.46
C SER A 341 -1.17 -43.62 5.48
N GLY A 342 -0.57 -44.54 6.24
CA GLY A 342 -1.12 -45.86 6.56
C GLY A 342 -1.05 -46.93 5.46
N ILE A 343 -1.11 -46.55 4.17
CA ILE A 343 -0.98 -47.50 3.05
C ILE A 343 0.35 -47.29 2.35
N HIS A 344 1.21 -48.32 2.37
CA HIS A 344 2.49 -48.30 1.67
C HIS A 344 2.28 -48.25 0.15
N PRO A 345 2.73 -47.20 -0.58
CA PRO A 345 2.44 -47.01 -2.01
C PRO A 345 2.91 -48.15 -2.92
N GLY A 346 3.98 -48.85 -2.54
CA GLY A 346 4.48 -50.03 -3.27
C GLY A 346 3.49 -51.21 -3.31
N THR A 347 2.43 -51.21 -2.50
CA THR A 347 1.38 -52.24 -2.54
C THR A 347 0.44 -52.11 -3.74
N LEU A 348 0.46 -50.97 -4.44
CA LEU A 348 -0.23 -50.74 -5.72
C LEU A 348 0.64 -51.09 -6.94
N SER A 349 1.88 -51.55 -6.76
CA SER A 349 2.84 -51.66 -7.87
C SER A 349 3.00 -53.09 -8.38
N THR A 350 1.90 -53.84 -8.52
CA THR A 350 1.96 -55.15 -9.18
C THR A 350 2.03 -55.04 -10.70
N GLU A 351 1.40 -54.02 -11.27
CA GLU A 351 1.52 -53.62 -12.67
C GLU A 351 2.31 -52.31 -12.82
N GLN A 352 3.02 -52.16 -13.95
CA GLN A 352 3.92 -51.01 -14.19
C GLN A 352 3.18 -49.67 -14.38
N GLN A 353 1.85 -49.67 -14.52
CA GLN A 353 1.06 -48.48 -14.86
C GLN A 353 -0.09 -48.25 -13.88
N LEU A 354 -0.14 -47.04 -13.31
CA LEU A 354 -1.15 -46.61 -12.33
C LEU A 354 -1.97 -45.46 -12.87
N GLU A 355 -3.28 -45.48 -12.66
CA GLU A 355 -4.12 -44.33 -12.98
C GLU A 355 -4.00 -43.26 -11.88
N PHE A 356 -3.95 -41.99 -12.25
CA PHE A 356 -4.03 -40.88 -11.29
C PHE A 356 -5.16 -39.91 -11.64
N PHE A 357 -5.73 -39.31 -10.60
CA PHE A 357 -6.74 -38.27 -10.68
C PHE A 357 -6.38 -37.15 -9.69
N MET A 358 -6.05 -35.98 -10.22
CA MET A 358 -5.83 -34.75 -9.45
C MET A 358 -7.02 -33.81 -9.64
N HIS A 359 -7.38 -33.08 -8.59
CA HIS A 359 -8.37 -32.02 -8.67
C HIS A 359 -7.75 -30.71 -8.18
N PHE A 360 -7.79 -29.69 -9.02
CA PHE A 360 -7.38 -28.33 -8.69
C PHE A 360 -8.61 -27.41 -8.73
N ASP A 361 -8.92 -26.73 -7.63
CA ASP A 361 -10.21 -26.03 -7.42
C ASP A 361 -10.66 -25.09 -8.56
N ILE A 362 -9.74 -24.44 -9.28
CA ILE A 362 -10.08 -23.52 -10.39
C ILE A 362 -9.70 -24.08 -11.77
N VAL A 363 -8.70 -24.96 -11.83
CA VAL A 363 -8.20 -25.49 -13.11
C VAL A 363 -9.02 -26.72 -13.55
N GLY A 364 -9.63 -27.43 -12.61
CA GLY A 364 -10.45 -28.61 -12.86
C GLY A 364 -9.70 -29.92 -12.57
N PHE A 365 -10.15 -30.99 -13.22
CA PHE A 365 -9.57 -32.32 -13.08
C PHE A 365 -8.40 -32.50 -14.05
N VAL A 366 -7.37 -33.20 -13.57
CA VAL A 366 -6.26 -33.72 -14.38
C VAL A 366 -6.21 -35.21 -14.16
N HIS A 367 -6.22 -35.99 -15.24
CA HIS A 367 -6.13 -37.44 -15.17
C HIS A 367 -5.14 -38.01 -16.18
N GLY A 368 -4.66 -39.22 -15.92
CA GLY A 368 -3.71 -39.90 -16.79
C GLY A 368 -3.16 -41.15 -16.12
N THR A 369 -2.08 -41.69 -16.68
CA THR A 369 -1.32 -42.80 -16.12
C THR A 369 0.05 -42.34 -15.63
N CYS A 370 0.57 -43.02 -14.62
CA CYS A 370 1.85 -42.73 -14.01
C CYS A 370 2.56 -44.02 -13.58
N ILE A 371 3.87 -43.92 -13.43
CA ILE A 371 4.73 -44.99 -12.92
C ILE A 371 5.29 -44.57 -11.58
N LEU A 372 5.24 -45.48 -10.60
CA LEU A 372 5.93 -45.32 -9.33
C LEU A 372 7.45 -45.45 -9.53
N LEU A 373 8.20 -44.42 -9.15
CA LEU A 373 9.67 -44.41 -9.27
C LEU A 373 10.38 -44.84 -7.99
N TRP A 374 9.91 -44.36 -6.84
CA TRP A 374 10.50 -44.63 -5.54
C TRP A 374 9.48 -44.43 -4.43
N VAL A 375 9.71 -45.10 -3.30
CA VAL A 375 9.00 -44.92 -2.03
C VAL A 375 10.04 -44.72 -0.93
N LYS A 376 9.81 -43.76 -0.04
CA LYS A 376 10.64 -43.49 1.14
C LYS A 376 9.74 -43.40 2.37
N GLU A 377 10.10 -44.08 3.44
CA GLU A 377 9.44 -43.96 4.76
C GLU A 377 9.83 -42.64 5.44
N ASP A 378 8.92 -42.03 6.19
CA ASP A 378 9.24 -40.86 7.00
C ASP A 378 10.05 -41.29 8.23
N ASP A 379 11.26 -40.76 8.33
CA ASP A 379 12.20 -41.04 9.43
C ASP A 379 11.61 -40.69 10.82
N ASN A 380 10.56 -39.86 10.88
CA ASN A 380 9.90 -39.44 12.12
C ASN A 380 8.53 -40.06 12.35
N ASN A 381 7.98 -40.82 11.39
CA ASN A 381 6.65 -41.42 11.50
C ASN A 381 6.54 -42.69 10.64
N GLU A 382 6.58 -43.85 11.28
CA GLU A 382 6.56 -45.18 10.64
C GLU A 382 5.30 -45.43 9.78
N ASP A 383 4.22 -44.66 9.99
CA ASP A 383 2.99 -44.76 9.20
C ASP A 383 2.88 -43.72 8.07
N MET A 384 3.92 -42.92 7.81
CA MET A 384 3.97 -41.95 6.71
C MET A 384 4.99 -42.35 5.64
N PHE A 385 4.57 -42.22 4.39
CA PHE A 385 5.38 -42.55 3.22
C PHE A 385 5.40 -41.40 2.23
N PHE A 386 6.56 -41.14 1.63
CA PHE A 386 6.73 -40.30 0.46
C PHE A 386 6.90 -41.18 -0.77
N ALA A 387 6.23 -40.82 -1.87
CA ALA A 387 6.38 -41.56 -3.13
C ALA A 387 6.46 -40.62 -4.32
N GLY A 388 7.39 -40.93 -5.23
CA GLY A 388 7.61 -40.19 -6.47
C GLY A 388 7.00 -40.91 -7.66
N PHE A 389 6.26 -40.17 -8.49
CA PHE A 389 5.60 -40.68 -9.68
C PHE A 389 6.00 -39.87 -10.91
N ARG A 390 6.12 -40.55 -12.04
CA ARG A 390 6.33 -39.93 -13.37
C ARG A 390 5.07 -40.10 -14.21
N PHE A 391 4.65 -39.06 -14.92
CA PHE A 391 3.60 -39.18 -15.91
C PHE A 391 4.04 -40.12 -17.04
N GLU A 392 3.16 -41.01 -17.46
CA GLU A 392 3.39 -41.87 -18.63
C GLU A 392 2.47 -41.45 -19.78
N GLU A 393 1.15 -41.51 -19.58
CA GLU A 393 0.17 -41.02 -20.53
C GLU A 393 -0.70 -39.93 -19.90
N ILE A 394 -0.73 -38.75 -20.53
CA ILE A 394 -1.53 -37.61 -20.10
C ILE A 394 -1.90 -36.79 -21.34
N SER A 395 -3.16 -36.38 -21.45
CA SER A 395 -3.66 -35.62 -22.60
C SER A 395 -3.00 -34.24 -22.69
N ASP A 396 -2.94 -33.64 -23.88
CA ASP A 396 -2.36 -32.29 -24.03
C ASP A 396 -3.16 -31.22 -23.25
N LEU A 397 -4.48 -31.41 -23.13
CA LEU A 397 -5.33 -30.57 -22.30
C LEU A 397 -4.95 -30.70 -20.82
N ASP A 398 -4.74 -31.92 -20.33
CA ASP A 398 -4.35 -32.20 -18.95
C ASP A 398 -2.94 -31.70 -18.65
N LYS A 399 -1.98 -31.82 -19.59
CA LYS A 399 -0.65 -31.20 -19.47
C LYS A 399 -0.75 -29.69 -19.35
N ALA A 400 -1.58 -29.05 -20.17
CA ALA A 400 -1.82 -27.61 -20.09
C ALA A 400 -2.45 -27.22 -18.73
N ASN A 401 -3.35 -28.04 -18.22
CA ASN A 401 -3.95 -27.86 -16.89
C ASN A 401 -2.91 -28.03 -15.76
N VAL A 402 -2.01 -29.02 -15.83
CA VAL A 402 -0.90 -29.15 -14.87
C VAL A 402 -0.02 -27.90 -14.89
N LYS A 403 0.37 -27.43 -16.07
CA LYS A 403 1.18 -26.21 -16.23
C LYS A 403 0.46 -24.99 -15.65
N GLU A 404 -0.83 -24.83 -15.91
CA GLU A 404 -1.63 -23.73 -15.35
C GLU A 404 -1.77 -23.85 -13.83
N ALA A 405 -1.96 -25.07 -13.30
CA ALA A 405 -2.02 -25.32 -11.87
C ALA A 405 -0.69 -24.97 -11.18
N ILE A 406 0.45 -25.37 -11.78
CA ILE A 406 1.79 -24.99 -11.32
C ILE A 406 1.95 -23.47 -11.34
N ASN A 407 1.61 -22.81 -12.44
CA ASN A 407 1.73 -21.35 -12.57
C ASN A 407 0.88 -20.58 -11.56
N ARG A 408 -0.26 -21.15 -11.15
CA ARG A 408 -1.18 -20.52 -10.20
C ARG A 408 -0.85 -20.82 -8.74
N TYR A 409 -0.44 -22.05 -8.44
CA TYR A 409 -0.39 -22.57 -7.07
C TYR A 409 0.98 -23.10 -6.65
N GLY A 410 1.89 -23.28 -7.61
CA GLY A 410 3.23 -23.78 -7.39
C GLY A 410 4.18 -22.71 -6.88
N ARG A 411 4.95 -23.05 -5.85
CA ARG A 411 6.17 -22.32 -5.48
C ARG A 411 7.37 -23.20 -5.81
N LEU A 412 8.33 -22.66 -6.55
CA LEU A 412 9.55 -23.37 -6.91
C LEU A 412 10.24 -23.87 -5.62
N ILE A 413 10.63 -25.14 -5.62
CA ILE A 413 11.47 -25.70 -4.56
C ILE A 413 12.92 -25.42 -4.95
N GLU A 414 13.54 -24.49 -4.24
CA GLU A 414 14.93 -24.06 -4.48
C GLU A 414 15.97 -24.99 -3.83
N ASP A 415 15.54 -25.97 -3.02
CA ASP A 415 16.43 -26.95 -2.38
C ASP A 415 17.07 -27.86 -3.44
N ARG A 416 18.10 -27.32 -4.09
CA ARG A 416 19.14 -28.08 -4.76
C ARG A 416 20.20 -28.37 -3.69
N GLU A 417 20.25 -29.60 -3.22
CA GLU A 417 21.60 -30.14 -3.00
C GLU A 417 22.26 -30.13 -4.38
N ILE A 418 23.18 -29.18 -4.56
CA ILE A 418 24.20 -29.31 -5.59
C ILE A 418 24.92 -30.62 -5.24
N GLN A 419 24.60 -31.70 -5.93
CA GLN A 419 25.47 -32.89 -5.96
C GLN A 419 26.51 -32.71 -7.05
#